data_AF-A0A958KFX6-F1
#
_entry.id   AF-A0A958KFX6-F1
#
_cell.length_a   1.000
_cell.length_b   1.000
_cell.length_c   1.000
_cell.angle_alpha   90.00
_cell.angle_beta   90.00
_cell.angle_gamma   90.00
#
_symmetry.space_group_name_H-M   'P 1'
#
loop_
_entity.id
_entity.type
_entity.pdbx_description
1 polymer ?
#
loop_
_entity_poly.entity_id
_entity_poly.type
_entity_poly.pdbx_seq_one_letter_code
_entity_poly.pdbx_strand_id
1 'polypeptide(L)'
;MKMLKPWVEPLKVSPEKYDQWIQATPKGVSVTFWALSEKKLSLDHYLNWARDFYEIPSAANEYFLHTPSVELWNTIQSVANWSAQMVPVDQWDGVVFVACTEPPKEVNWSFPVRYILASPHALSDYWNRLHEEIEKTKTMTRSQMQAHQQTVTKAQVSESDLDLNAIDDNSFEGVETSEYTEVEATMADTPSRESQVTTNSTNSDPAALFDQEIEATQNQIEVMDGLDLGTVGEANLELAPQGMGTPDMSPSAATIEELEPEGLSIIKTRLDQSGLGEFSQSETHKQKARPEAAAAPEPTPAQKKPAPAATLSRENSLVGIPNPESADAANNENEVALYFFNKLHKNFIAAQILVYNGENLNLWKWDPQLQPASDEAFQPVDLSRPSVFRIVHRTGMPYHGHMAKSAANNQYFQNWGFAELPESLTLVPLKSGAHMIGMLLCIGTKESFTNQVLIETEKMAAHLLETIQNKLVNAA
;
A
#
# COMPACT_ATOMS: atom_id res chain seq x y z
N MET A 1 1.46 -12.49 42.34
CA MET A 1 0.17 -11.82 42.04
C MET A 1 -0.21 -12.13 40.62
N LYS A 2 -1.45 -12.55 40.33
CA LYS A 2 -1.92 -12.67 38.94
C LYS A 2 -1.99 -11.26 38.36
N MET A 3 -1.35 -11.02 37.21
CA MET A 3 -1.51 -9.75 36.52
C MET A 3 -2.92 -9.67 35.94
N LEU A 4 -3.73 -8.75 36.47
CA LEU A 4 -5.03 -8.42 35.87
C LEU A 4 -4.81 -7.80 34.49
N LYS A 5 -5.74 -8.05 33.58
CA LYS A 5 -5.74 -7.41 32.27
C LYS A 5 -6.05 -5.92 32.43
N PRO A 6 -5.45 -5.04 31.61
CA PRO A 6 -5.57 -3.58 31.76
C PRO A 6 -7.01 -3.07 31.57
N TRP A 7 -7.87 -3.82 30.88
CA TRP A 7 -9.28 -3.45 30.68
C TRP A 7 -10.22 -3.80 31.83
N VAL A 8 -9.77 -4.60 32.81
CA VAL A 8 -10.64 -5.10 33.88
C VAL A 8 -11.23 -3.95 34.71
N GLU A 9 -10.39 -3.01 35.13
CA GLU A 9 -10.80 -1.86 35.94
C GLU A 9 -11.61 -0.82 35.13
N PRO A 10 -11.15 -0.34 33.95
CA PRO A 10 -11.91 0.61 33.12
C PRO A 10 -13.31 0.12 32.72
N LEU A 11 -13.46 -1.18 32.47
CA LEU A 11 -14.73 -1.79 32.07
C LEU A 11 -15.55 -2.30 33.27
N LYS A 12 -15.15 -1.95 34.51
CA LYS A 12 -15.86 -2.26 35.76
C LYS A 12 -16.14 -3.75 35.96
N VAL A 13 -15.19 -4.59 35.58
CA VAL A 13 -15.26 -6.04 35.81
C VAL A 13 -14.64 -6.34 37.17
N SER A 14 -15.40 -6.98 38.08
CA SER A 14 -14.87 -7.32 39.40
C SER A 14 -13.75 -8.38 39.28
N PRO A 15 -12.72 -8.35 40.15
CA PRO A 15 -11.64 -9.34 40.12
C PRO A 15 -12.15 -10.79 40.24
N GLU A 16 -13.18 -11.02 41.06
CA GLU A 16 -13.77 -12.36 41.24
C GLU A 16 -14.45 -12.85 39.97
N LYS A 17 -15.15 -11.95 39.26
CA LYS A 17 -15.77 -12.26 37.97
C LYS A 17 -14.71 -12.56 36.92
N TYR A 18 -13.61 -11.81 36.92
CA TYR A 18 -12.49 -12.05 36.03
C TYR A 18 -11.80 -13.41 36.30
N ASP A 19 -11.60 -13.78 37.57
CA ASP A 19 -11.07 -15.10 37.94
C ASP A 19 -11.99 -16.24 37.48
N GLN A 20 -13.32 -16.08 37.62
CA GLN A 20 -14.29 -17.04 37.07
C GLN A 20 -14.18 -17.16 35.55
N TRP A 21 -13.95 -16.05 34.85
CA TRP A 21 -13.75 -16.07 33.40
C TRP A 21 -12.47 -16.80 33.01
N ILE A 22 -11.37 -16.61 33.74
CA ILE A 22 -10.13 -17.35 33.51
C ILE A 22 -10.36 -18.86 33.66
N GLN A 23 -11.08 -19.28 34.70
CA GLN A 23 -11.37 -20.71 34.92
C GLN A 23 -12.27 -21.31 33.84
N ALA A 24 -13.19 -20.53 33.28
CA ALA A 24 -14.10 -20.95 32.22
C ALA A 24 -13.50 -20.87 30.80
N THR A 25 -12.37 -20.15 30.63
CA THR A 25 -11.75 -19.95 29.32
C THR A 25 -11.07 -21.24 28.84
N PRO A 26 -11.36 -21.73 27.62
CA PRO A 26 -10.68 -22.90 27.06
C PRO A 26 -9.16 -22.71 26.96
N LYS A 27 -8.39 -23.79 27.11
CA LYS A 27 -6.93 -23.76 26.96
C LYS A 27 -6.54 -23.24 25.58
N GLY A 28 -5.60 -22.29 25.53
CA GLY A 28 -5.12 -21.68 24.28
C GLY A 28 -5.96 -20.50 23.77
N VAL A 29 -7.10 -20.20 24.39
CA VAL A 29 -7.92 -19.04 24.06
C VAL A 29 -7.62 -17.90 25.05
N SER A 30 -7.47 -16.67 24.56
CA SER A 30 -7.34 -15.52 25.43
C SER A 30 -8.67 -15.23 26.13
N VAL A 31 -8.61 -14.88 27.42
CA VAL A 31 -9.79 -14.52 28.21
C VAL A 31 -10.56 -13.36 27.57
N THR A 32 -9.86 -12.41 26.93
CA THR A 32 -10.45 -11.27 26.23
C THR A 32 -11.27 -11.73 25.02
N PHE A 33 -10.68 -12.56 24.16
CA PHE A 33 -11.38 -13.11 22.99
C PHE A 33 -12.61 -13.93 23.41
N TRP A 34 -12.45 -14.83 24.38
CA TRP A 34 -13.55 -15.66 24.88
C TRP A 34 -14.68 -14.82 25.51
N ALA A 35 -14.35 -13.86 26.37
CA ALA A 35 -15.35 -13.03 27.04
C ALA A 35 -16.17 -12.18 26.06
N LEU A 36 -15.56 -11.71 24.97
CA LEU A 36 -16.24 -11.00 23.90
C LEU A 36 -17.13 -11.94 23.06
N SER A 37 -16.63 -13.13 22.70
CA SER A 37 -17.40 -14.14 21.95
C SER A 37 -18.65 -14.60 22.71
N GLU A 38 -18.52 -14.83 24.02
CA GLU A 38 -19.62 -15.20 24.91
C GLU A 38 -20.52 -14.02 25.32
N LYS A 39 -20.30 -12.83 24.74
CA LYS A 39 -21.04 -11.60 25.06
C LYS A 39 -21.03 -11.23 26.55
N LYS A 40 -20.02 -11.70 27.29
CA LYS A 40 -19.79 -11.37 28.72
C LYS A 40 -19.21 -9.97 28.87
N LEU A 41 -18.55 -9.48 27.83
CA LEU A 41 -18.03 -8.13 27.68
C LEU A 41 -18.71 -7.44 26.49
N SER A 42 -19.15 -6.19 26.65
CA SER A 42 -19.70 -5.40 25.56
C SER A 42 -18.62 -5.10 24.53
N LEU A 43 -18.83 -5.55 23.29
CA LEU A 43 -17.88 -5.37 22.20
C LEU A 43 -17.58 -3.89 21.94
N ASP A 44 -18.61 -3.05 21.85
CA ASP A 44 -18.44 -1.63 21.52
C ASP A 44 -17.67 -0.89 22.61
N HIS A 45 -17.98 -1.17 23.89
CA HIS A 45 -17.26 -0.57 25.01
C HIS A 45 -15.80 -1.01 25.05
N TYR A 46 -15.55 -2.30 24.79
CA TYR A 46 -14.19 -2.83 24.75
C TYR A 46 -13.38 -2.25 23.59
N LEU A 47 -13.92 -2.24 22.37
CA LEU A 47 -13.19 -1.76 21.19
C LEU A 47 -12.92 -0.25 21.27
N ASN A 48 -13.84 0.55 21.82
CA ASN A 48 -13.59 1.96 22.04
C ASN A 48 -12.47 2.17 23.07
N TRP A 49 -12.51 1.48 24.21
CA TRP A 49 -11.43 1.52 25.19
C TRP A 49 -10.10 1.05 24.61
N ALA A 50 -10.09 -0.05 23.87
CA ALA A 50 -8.88 -0.65 23.32
C ALA A 50 -8.24 0.25 22.25
N ARG A 51 -9.05 0.94 21.44
CA ARG A 51 -8.56 1.92 20.46
C ARG A 51 -7.78 3.03 21.15
N ASP A 52 -8.33 3.57 22.24
CA ASP A 52 -7.71 4.66 22.98
C ASP A 52 -6.49 4.18 23.78
N PHE A 53 -6.56 3.00 24.38
CA PHE A 53 -5.50 2.45 25.24
C PHE A 53 -4.28 1.96 24.43
N TYR A 54 -4.50 1.28 23.30
CA TYR A 54 -3.41 0.77 22.48
C TYR A 54 -2.98 1.74 21.37
N GLU A 55 -3.76 2.79 21.09
CA GLU A 55 -3.57 3.73 19.98
C GLU A 55 -3.63 3.03 18.60
N ILE A 56 -4.53 2.04 18.47
CA ILE A 56 -4.65 1.19 17.26
C ILE A 56 -6.05 1.34 16.68
N PRO A 57 -6.22 1.49 15.34
CA PRO A 57 -7.53 1.56 14.72
C PRO A 57 -8.33 0.26 14.87
N SER A 58 -9.65 0.37 14.76
CA SER A 58 -10.56 -0.77 14.70
C SER A 58 -11.11 -0.91 13.28
N ALA A 59 -11.08 -2.11 12.73
CA ALA A 59 -11.76 -2.42 11.47
C ALA A 59 -13.25 -2.69 11.72
N ALA A 60 -14.06 -2.31 10.74
CA ALA A 60 -15.48 -2.65 10.70
C ALA A 60 -15.65 -4.12 10.28
N ASN A 61 -16.75 -4.75 10.69
CA ASN A 61 -17.00 -6.17 10.39
C ASN A 61 -17.10 -6.43 8.87
N GLU A 62 -17.55 -5.44 8.11
CA GLU A 62 -17.72 -5.48 6.66
C GLU A 62 -16.39 -5.71 5.93
N TYR A 63 -15.28 -5.19 6.48
CA TYR A 63 -13.95 -5.41 5.92
C TYR A 63 -13.61 -6.90 5.85
N PHE A 64 -14.04 -7.68 6.84
CA PHE A 64 -13.78 -9.11 6.90
C PHE A 64 -14.65 -9.91 5.93
N LEU A 65 -15.64 -9.32 5.27
CA LEU A 65 -16.45 -10.01 4.26
C LEU A 65 -15.70 -10.23 2.94
N HIS A 66 -14.56 -9.58 2.74
CA HIS A 66 -13.71 -9.78 1.58
C HIS A 66 -13.05 -11.17 1.57
N THR A 67 -12.76 -11.68 0.38
CA THR A 67 -12.08 -12.96 0.19
C THR A 67 -10.66 -12.88 0.76
N PRO A 68 -10.25 -13.81 1.64
CA PRO A 68 -8.91 -13.81 2.21
C PRO A 68 -7.82 -13.99 1.14
N SER A 69 -6.68 -13.30 1.33
CA SER A 69 -5.52 -13.46 0.44
C SER A 69 -4.76 -14.75 0.73
N VAL A 70 -4.98 -15.78 -0.08
CA VAL A 70 -4.27 -17.06 -0.01
C VAL A 70 -2.78 -16.90 -0.33
N GLU A 71 -2.43 -15.95 -1.19
CA GLU A 71 -1.03 -15.63 -1.53
C GLU A 71 -0.26 -15.09 -0.32
N LEU A 72 -0.85 -14.11 0.38
CA LEU A 72 -0.29 -13.57 1.61
C LEU A 72 -0.11 -14.70 2.63
N TRP A 73 -1.15 -15.51 2.84
CA TRP A 73 -1.10 -16.64 3.76
C TRP A 73 0.05 -17.61 3.45
N ASN A 74 0.18 -18.04 2.20
CA ASN A 74 1.23 -18.97 1.80
C ASN A 74 2.64 -18.45 2.11
N THR A 75 2.83 -17.13 2.05
CA THR A 75 4.09 -16.45 2.33
C THR A 75 4.42 -16.42 3.82
N ILE A 76 3.41 -16.20 4.68
CA ILE A 76 3.64 -15.89 6.11
C ILE A 76 3.17 -16.96 7.09
N GLN A 77 2.49 -18.02 6.63
CA GLN A 77 1.91 -19.05 7.49
C GLN A 77 2.93 -19.72 8.44
N SER A 78 4.20 -19.79 8.05
CA SER A 78 5.28 -20.39 8.84
C SER A 78 5.90 -19.43 9.87
N VAL A 79 5.58 -18.14 9.82
CA VAL A 79 6.27 -17.12 10.61
C VAL A 79 5.74 -17.05 12.05
N ALA A 80 4.47 -17.37 12.26
CA ALA A 80 3.85 -17.33 13.57
C ALA A 80 2.78 -18.40 13.73
N ASN A 81 2.41 -18.64 14.99
CA ASN A 81 1.27 -19.49 15.35
C ASN A 81 -0.04 -18.72 15.14
N TRP A 82 -0.40 -18.50 13.89
CA TRP A 82 -1.63 -17.83 13.50
C TRP A 82 -2.85 -18.57 14.05
N SER A 83 -3.88 -17.82 14.43
CA SER A 83 -5.12 -18.37 14.97
C SER A 83 -6.27 -17.41 14.71
N ALA A 84 -7.51 -17.84 14.95
CA ALA A 84 -8.68 -16.96 14.87
C ALA A 84 -8.60 -15.72 15.80
N GLN A 85 -7.64 -15.64 16.73
CA GLN A 85 -7.43 -14.48 17.60
C GLN A 85 -6.45 -13.45 17.01
N MET A 86 -5.67 -13.87 16.02
CA MET A 86 -4.60 -13.09 15.40
C MET A 86 -4.43 -13.60 13.97
N VAL A 87 -5.05 -12.89 13.02
CA VAL A 87 -5.13 -13.32 11.61
C VAL A 87 -4.48 -12.26 10.72
N PRO A 88 -3.60 -12.63 9.77
CA PRO A 88 -3.11 -11.68 8.80
C PRO A 88 -4.22 -11.37 7.79
N VAL A 89 -4.47 -10.08 7.57
CA VAL A 89 -5.58 -9.63 6.72
C VAL A 89 -5.09 -9.06 5.39
N ASP A 90 -3.97 -8.34 5.39
CA ASP A 90 -3.48 -7.67 4.19
C ASP A 90 -1.98 -7.36 4.30
N GLN A 91 -1.37 -6.99 3.17
CA GLN A 91 0.00 -6.49 3.10
C GLN A 91 0.05 -5.25 2.21
N TRP A 92 0.63 -4.17 2.73
CA TRP A 92 0.83 -2.95 1.96
C TRP A 92 2.21 -2.36 2.27
N ASP A 93 2.99 -2.10 1.21
CA ASP A 93 4.31 -1.48 1.28
C ASP A 93 5.28 -2.24 2.21
N GLY A 94 5.29 -3.57 2.10
CA GLY A 94 6.09 -4.46 2.94
C GLY A 94 5.62 -4.56 4.40
N VAL A 95 4.55 -3.86 4.79
CA VAL A 95 3.96 -3.93 6.13
C VAL A 95 2.79 -4.91 6.14
N VAL A 96 2.81 -5.87 7.05
CA VAL A 96 1.72 -6.85 7.23
C VAL A 96 0.72 -6.31 8.24
N PHE A 97 -0.56 -6.28 7.84
CA PHE A 97 -1.67 -5.92 8.71
C PHE A 97 -2.22 -7.17 9.37
N VAL A 98 -2.24 -7.17 10.70
CA VAL A 98 -2.70 -8.30 11.53
C VAL A 98 -3.91 -7.88 12.34
N ALA A 99 -5.04 -8.52 12.09
CA ALA A 99 -6.27 -8.27 12.84
C ALA A 99 -6.31 -9.13 14.11
N CYS A 100 -6.61 -8.50 15.25
CA CYS A 100 -6.65 -9.16 16.56
C CYS A 100 -7.68 -8.51 17.50
N THR A 101 -8.10 -9.24 18.53
CA THR A 101 -8.92 -8.65 19.62
C THR A 101 -8.08 -7.89 20.64
N GLU A 102 -6.85 -8.34 20.87
CA GLU A 102 -5.88 -7.74 21.78
C GLU A 102 -4.49 -7.90 21.16
N PRO A 103 -3.70 -6.82 20.98
CA PRO A 103 -2.36 -6.92 20.43
C PRO A 103 -1.46 -7.70 21.41
N PRO A 104 -0.64 -8.66 20.93
CA PRO A 104 0.28 -9.39 21.79
C PRO A 104 1.41 -8.46 22.25
N LYS A 105 1.82 -8.59 23.52
CA LYS A 105 2.79 -7.66 24.13
C LYS A 105 4.23 -7.85 23.64
N GLU A 106 4.60 -9.06 23.28
CA GLU A 106 6.00 -9.45 23.05
C GLU A 106 6.09 -10.40 21.86
N VAL A 107 5.86 -9.88 20.65
CA VAL A 107 6.14 -10.63 19.42
C VAL A 107 7.18 -9.89 18.61
N ASN A 108 8.35 -10.51 18.47
CA ASN A 108 9.41 -10.02 17.62
C ASN A 108 9.17 -10.55 16.21
N TRP A 109 8.58 -9.71 15.36
CA TRP A 109 8.37 -10.03 13.95
C TRP A 109 9.65 -9.85 13.15
N SER A 110 9.86 -10.70 12.15
CA SER A 110 10.94 -10.55 11.16
C SER A 110 10.64 -9.50 10.09
N PHE A 111 9.43 -8.92 10.11
CA PHE A 111 8.97 -7.89 9.19
C PHE A 111 8.12 -6.83 9.92
N PRO A 112 7.92 -5.64 9.33
CA PRO A 112 7.05 -4.63 9.90
C PRO A 112 5.59 -5.11 10.01
N VAL A 113 5.00 -5.00 11.20
CA VAL A 113 3.61 -5.37 11.46
C VAL A 113 2.82 -4.17 11.98
N ARG A 114 1.58 -4.05 11.50
CA ARG A 114 0.58 -3.14 12.07
C ARG A 114 -0.63 -3.93 12.51
N TYR A 115 -1.02 -3.74 13.77
CA TYR A 115 -2.21 -4.38 14.30
C TYR A 115 -3.46 -3.58 13.94
N ILE A 116 -4.60 -4.27 13.84
CA ILE A 116 -5.92 -3.67 13.73
C ILE A 116 -6.86 -4.40 14.69
N LEU A 117 -7.65 -3.66 15.47
CA LEU A 117 -8.64 -4.23 16.36
C LEU A 117 -9.86 -4.73 15.58
N ALA A 118 -10.37 -5.90 15.95
CA ALA A 118 -11.51 -6.52 15.26
C ALA A 118 -12.42 -7.29 16.22
N SER A 119 -13.66 -7.55 15.79
CA SER A 119 -14.58 -8.38 16.57
C SER A 119 -14.17 -9.86 16.52
N PRO A 120 -14.32 -10.61 17.63
CA PRO A 120 -13.99 -12.04 17.63
C PRO A 120 -14.76 -12.84 16.58
N HIS A 121 -16.04 -12.49 16.37
CA HIS A 121 -16.90 -13.15 15.38
C HIS A 121 -16.38 -12.93 13.96
N ALA A 122 -16.04 -11.69 13.59
CA ALA A 122 -15.51 -11.39 12.26
C ALA A 122 -14.17 -12.10 12.02
N LEU A 123 -13.30 -12.17 13.03
CA LEU A 123 -12.03 -12.90 12.94
C LEU A 123 -12.23 -14.40 12.78
N SER A 124 -13.13 -15.02 13.55
CA SER A 124 -13.45 -16.45 13.42
C SER A 124 -14.02 -16.77 12.04
N ASP A 125 -14.94 -15.96 11.54
CA ASP A 125 -15.52 -16.14 10.21
C ASP A 125 -14.48 -16.00 9.10
N TYR A 126 -13.62 -14.98 9.19
CA TYR A 126 -12.54 -14.75 8.24
C TYR A 126 -11.50 -15.88 8.26
N TRP A 127 -11.14 -16.36 9.46
CA TRP A 127 -10.23 -17.48 9.65
C TRP A 127 -10.75 -18.77 9.02
N ASN A 128 -12.03 -19.09 9.21
CA ASN A 128 -12.65 -20.26 8.61
C ASN A 128 -12.67 -20.16 7.08
N ARG A 129 -13.08 -19.00 6.53
CA ARG A 129 -13.03 -18.74 5.08
C ARG A 129 -11.64 -18.88 4.50
N LEU A 130 -10.62 -18.40 5.20
CA LEU A 130 -9.23 -18.51 4.74
C LEU A 130 -8.84 -19.98 4.55
N HIS A 131 -9.20 -20.85 5.50
CA HIS A 131 -8.92 -22.29 5.40
C HIS A 131 -9.74 -22.96 4.29
N GLU A 132 -11.01 -22.57 4.12
CA GLU A 132 -11.83 -23.06 3.00
C GLU A 132 -11.21 -22.70 1.64
N GLU A 133 -10.73 -21.46 1.46
CA GLU A 133 -10.09 -21.01 0.22
C GLU A 133 -8.76 -21.74 -0.04
N ILE A 134 -7.99 -22.02 1.02
CA ILE A 134 -6.76 -22.84 0.91
C ILE A 134 -7.09 -24.25 0.42
N GLU A 135 -8.11 -24.90 0.98
CA GLU A 135 -8.51 -26.25 0.56
C GLU A 135 -9.11 -26.28 -0.86
N LYS A 136 -9.88 -25.25 -1.24
CA LYS A 136 -10.34 -25.07 -2.63
C LYS A 136 -9.17 -24.95 -3.60
N THR A 137 -8.17 -24.13 -3.25
CA THR A 137 -6.97 -23.92 -4.07
C THR A 137 -6.19 -25.22 -4.27
N LYS A 138 -5.96 -25.98 -3.18
CA LYS A 138 -5.30 -27.30 -3.25
C LYS A 138 -6.06 -28.28 -4.14
N THR A 139 -7.39 -28.32 -4.03
CA THR A 139 -8.25 -29.22 -4.81
C THR A 139 -8.24 -28.86 -6.31
N MET A 140 -8.24 -27.56 -6.62
CA MET A 140 -8.17 -27.06 -8.00
C MET A 140 -6.82 -27.39 -8.64
N THR A 141 -5.70 -27.15 -7.94
CA THR A 141 -4.36 -27.50 -8.44
C THR A 141 -4.22 -29.00 -8.68
N ARG A 142 -4.73 -29.84 -7.76
CA ARG A 142 -4.69 -31.31 -7.93
C ARG A 142 -5.49 -31.76 -9.15
N SER A 143 -6.68 -31.22 -9.36
CA SER A 143 -7.52 -31.54 -10.52
C SER A 143 -6.86 -31.11 -11.84
N GLN A 144 -6.22 -29.93 -11.87
CA GLN A 144 -5.49 -29.46 -13.05
C GLN A 144 -4.28 -30.34 -13.37
N MET A 145 -3.51 -30.77 -12.36
CA MET A 145 -2.39 -31.69 -12.57
C MET A 145 -2.85 -33.06 -13.09
N GLN A 146 -3.97 -33.59 -12.59
CA GLN A 146 -4.55 -34.85 -13.06
C GLN A 146 -5.05 -34.75 -14.51
N ALA A 147 -5.71 -33.65 -14.88
CA ALA A 147 -6.15 -33.41 -16.25
C ALA A 147 -4.94 -33.30 -17.22
N HIS A 148 -3.87 -32.63 -16.80
CA HIS A 148 -2.66 -32.51 -17.63
C HIS A 148 -1.96 -33.87 -17.81
N GLN A 149 -1.86 -34.69 -16.76
CA GLN A 149 -1.33 -36.05 -16.88
C GLN A 149 -2.13 -36.91 -17.86
N GLN A 150 -3.47 -36.90 -17.79
CA GLN A 150 -4.30 -37.66 -18.73
C GLN A 150 -4.12 -37.20 -20.19
N THR A 151 -3.87 -35.92 -20.41
CA THR A 151 -3.65 -35.39 -21.77
C THR A 151 -2.30 -35.83 -22.34
N VAL A 152 -1.25 -35.86 -21.50
CA VAL A 152 0.09 -36.33 -21.89
C VAL A 152 0.12 -37.84 -22.14
N THR A 153 -0.54 -38.65 -21.31
CA THR A 153 -0.58 -40.11 -21.53
C THR A 153 -1.37 -40.48 -22.80
N LYS A 154 -2.39 -39.69 -23.17
CA LYS A 154 -3.13 -39.91 -24.42
C LYS A 154 -2.33 -39.53 -25.67
N ALA A 155 -1.44 -38.53 -25.57
CA ALA A 155 -0.57 -38.14 -26.68
C ALA A 155 0.60 -39.12 -26.92
N GLN A 156 1.14 -39.74 -25.87
CA GLN A 156 2.24 -40.73 -26.03
C GLN A 156 1.78 -42.10 -26.55
N VAL A 157 0.50 -42.44 -26.47
CA VAL A 157 -0.03 -43.70 -27.02
C VAL A 157 -0.38 -43.58 -28.51
N SER A 158 -0.37 -42.38 -29.09
CA SER A 158 -0.63 -42.18 -30.53
C SER A 158 0.61 -42.10 -31.42
N GLU A 159 1.83 -42.20 -30.88
CA GLU A 159 3.08 -42.17 -31.67
C GLU A 159 3.69 -43.56 -31.97
N SER A 160 3.09 -44.65 -31.51
CA SER A 160 3.60 -46.02 -31.76
C SER A 160 3.00 -46.76 -32.97
N ASP A 161 2.15 -46.11 -33.77
CA ASP A 161 1.49 -46.70 -34.97
C ASP A 161 1.88 -45.99 -36.29
N LEU A 162 3.10 -45.47 -36.40
CA LEU A 162 3.64 -45.07 -37.71
C LEU A 162 4.40 -46.25 -38.34
N ASP A 163 3.64 -46.98 -39.15
CA ASP A 163 4.08 -47.97 -40.12
C ASP A 163 5.31 -47.49 -40.92
N LEU A 164 6.45 -48.11 -40.63
CA LEU A 164 7.60 -48.19 -41.53
C LEU A 164 7.26 -49.16 -42.65
N ASN A 165 6.58 -48.72 -43.71
CA ASN A 165 6.65 -49.37 -45.02
C ASN A 165 6.07 -48.49 -46.16
N ALA A 166 6.86 -48.41 -47.23
CA ALA A 166 6.51 -48.09 -48.63
C ALA A 166 6.72 -46.65 -49.19
N ILE A 167 7.91 -46.47 -49.78
CA ILE A 167 8.17 -46.28 -51.24
C ILE A 167 7.88 -44.92 -51.94
N ASP A 168 8.93 -44.51 -52.69
CA ASP A 168 9.09 -43.73 -53.94
C ASP A 168 8.76 -42.23 -54.09
N ASP A 169 9.85 -41.47 -54.29
CA ASP A 169 10.28 -40.90 -55.58
C ASP A 169 9.29 -39.98 -56.35
N ASN A 170 9.33 -38.66 -56.06
CA ASN A 170 9.65 -37.62 -57.06
C ASN A 170 9.54 -36.18 -56.52
N SER A 171 10.53 -35.38 -56.91
CA SER A 171 10.39 -33.98 -57.39
C SER A 171 9.72 -32.94 -56.49
N PHE A 172 10.52 -32.16 -55.76
CA PHE A 172 10.24 -30.73 -55.61
C PHE A 172 11.53 -29.92 -55.43
N GLU A 173 11.76 -29.01 -56.38
CA GLU A 173 12.88 -28.07 -56.41
C GLU A 173 12.70 -26.95 -55.37
N GLY A 174 13.81 -26.65 -54.67
CA GLY A 174 14.33 -25.30 -54.50
C GLY A 174 13.54 -24.33 -53.62
N VAL A 175 13.94 -24.23 -52.34
CA VAL A 175 14.02 -22.94 -51.64
C VAL A 175 15.23 -22.96 -50.71
N GLU A 176 16.18 -22.06 -51.01
CA GLU A 176 17.35 -21.74 -50.19
C GLU A 176 16.94 -21.21 -48.82
N THR A 177 17.52 -21.73 -47.74
CA THR A 177 17.68 -20.96 -46.50
C THR A 177 18.99 -21.33 -45.81
N SER A 178 19.57 -20.27 -45.25
CA SER A 178 20.95 -20.04 -44.86
C SER A 178 21.45 -20.81 -43.65
N GLU A 179 22.75 -21.10 -43.69
CA GLU A 179 23.61 -21.56 -42.61
C GLU A 179 23.50 -20.72 -41.32
N TYR A 180 23.30 -21.38 -40.18
CA TYR A 180 23.93 -20.99 -38.93
C TYR A 180 24.53 -22.22 -38.27
N THR A 181 25.86 -22.17 -38.14
CA THR A 181 26.71 -23.14 -37.47
C THR A 181 26.62 -22.91 -35.96
N GLU A 182 26.26 -23.92 -35.18
CA GLU A 182 26.49 -23.91 -33.74
C GLU A 182 27.22 -25.20 -33.33
N VAL A 183 28.26 -24.99 -32.53
CA VAL A 183 29.36 -25.92 -32.30
C VAL A 183 29.02 -26.82 -31.12
N GLU A 184 29.17 -28.13 -31.31
CA GLU A 184 29.13 -29.13 -30.25
C GLU A 184 30.19 -28.86 -29.17
N ALA A 185 29.80 -29.02 -27.91
CA ALA A 185 30.70 -29.45 -26.85
C ALA A 185 30.02 -30.58 -26.07
N THR A 186 30.68 -31.73 -26.09
CA THR A 186 30.22 -33.03 -25.60
C THR A 186 30.84 -33.37 -24.24
N MET A 187 30.14 -34.27 -23.52
CA MET A 187 30.62 -35.28 -22.56
C MET A 187 30.94 -34.88 -21.10
N ALA A 188 30.14 -35.41 -20.16
CA ALA A 188 30.53 -36.50 -19.22
C ALA A 188 29.33 -36.80 -18.29
N ASP A 189 28.64 -37.95 -18.32
CA ASP A 189 28.97 -39.33 -17.86
C ASP A 189 28.53 -39.65 -16.40
N THR A 190 27.47 -40.48 -16.32
CA THR A 190 27.09 -41.54 -15.32
C THR A 190 26.90 -41.27 -13.80
N PRO A 191 26.23 -42.17 -13.02
CA PRO A 191 24.91 -42.80 -13.21
C PRO A 191 23.98 -42.76 -11.96
N SER A 192 22.68 -42.94 -12.22
CA SER A 192 21.63 -43.23 -11.23
C SER A 192 21.65 -44.70 -10.77
N ARG A 193 21.36 -44.91 -9.49
CA ARG A 193 21.17 -46.23 -8.85
C ARG A 193 19.68 -46.51 -8.67
N GLU A 194 19.25 -47.65 -9.20
CA GLU A 194 17.91 -48.24 -9.06
C GLU A 194 17.55 -48.57 -7.61
N SER A 195 16.25 -48.52 -7.30
CA SER A 195 15.55 -49.59 -6.57
C SER A 195 14.06 -49.53 -6.85
N GLN A 196 13.59 -50.56 -7.56
CA GLN A 196 12.19 -50.94 -7.68
C GLN A 196 11.73 -51.64 -6.40
N VAL A 197 10.49 -51.41 -5.96
CA VAL A 197 9.69 -52.45 -5.27
C VAL A 197 8.26 -52.38 -5.80
N THR A 198 7.82 -53.52 -6.33
CA THR A 198 6.49 -53.86 -6.82
C THR A 198 5.59 -54.34 -5.67
N THR A 199 4.27 -54.17 -5.78
CA THR A 199 3.28 -55.28 -5.82
C THR A 199 1.85 -54.75 -6.07
N ASN A 200 1.06 -55.63 -6.68
CA ASN A 200 -0.23 -55.45 -7.37
C ASN A 200 -1.49 -55.62 -6.48
N SER A 201 -2.63 -55.23 -7.07
CA SER A 201 -4.00 -55.79 -6.92
C SER A 201 -4.74 -55.47 -5.59
N THR A 202 -6.06 -55.23 -5.51
CA THR A 202 -7.23 -55.59 -6.36
C THR A 202 -8.47 -54.77 -5.93
N ASN A 203 -9.46 -54.65 -6.83
CA ASN A 203 -10.82 -54.11 -6.64
C ASN A 203 -11.57 -54.64 -5.39
N SER A 204 -12.45 -53.81 -4.78
CA SER A 204 -13.85 -54.13 -4.37
C SER A 204 -14.56 -52.93 -3.71
N ASP A 205 -15.87 -52.88 -3.91
CA ASP A 205 -16.90 -51.89 -3.53
C ASP A 205 -16.93 -51.36 -2.08
N PRO A 206 -17.54 -50.16 -1.84
CA PRO A 206 -17.66 -49.53 -0.54
C PRO A 206 -19.06 -49.70 0.08
N ALA A 207 -19.18 -50.43 1.19
CA ALA A 207 -20.32 -50.28 2.09
C ALA A 207 -20.05 -50.83 3.50
N ALA A 208 -20.19 -49.93 4.48
CA ALA A 208 -20.43 -50.17 5.91
C ALA A 208 -19.25 -50.61 6.81
N LEU A 209 -19.32 -50.09 8.04
CA LEU A 209 -18.46 -50.28 9.23
C LEU A 209 -17.19 -49.41 9.30
N PHE A 210 -17.17 -48.44 10.22
CA PHE A 210 -16.44 -48.55 11.49
C PHE A 210 -16.71 -47.30 12.36
N ASP A 211 -17.50 -47.50 13.42
CA ASP A 211 -17.32 -46.77 14.68
C ASP A 211 -16.12 -47.41 15.42
N GLN A 212 -15.51 -46.62 16.32
CA GLN A 212 -14.61 -46.98 17.42
C GLN A 212 -13.08 -46.88 17.25
N GLU A 213 -12.50 -46.22 18.26
CA GLU A 213 -11.12 -46.31 18.81
C GLU A 213 -9.96 -45.67 18.05
N ILE A 214 -9.51 -44.51 18.53
CA ILE A 214 -8.08 -44.30 18.81
C ILE A 214 -7.93 -43.65 20.20
N GLU A 215 -7.34 -44.44 21.10
CA GLU A 215 -6.88 -44.07 22.43
C GLU A 215 -5.68 -43.12 22.43
N ALA A 216 -5.51 -42.49 23.58
CA ALA A 216 -4.45 -41.61 24.00
C ALA A 216 -3.03 -42.17 23.78
N THR A 217 -2.12 -41.29 23.35
CA THR A 217 -0.68 -41.48 23.59
C THR A 217 -0.19 -40.34 24.47
N GLN A 218 0.08 -40.71 25.72
CA GLN A 218 0.61 -39.89 26.80
C GLN A 218 2.12 -40.17 26.84
N ASN A 219 2.95 -39.20 26.42
CA ASN A 219 4.40 -39.30 26.52
C ASN A 219 4.92 -38.61 27.78
N GLN A 220 5.69 -39.39 28.53
CA GLN A 220 6.50 -39.06 29.69
C GLN A 220 7.54 -37.98 29.38
N ILE A 221 7.70 -37.02 30.27
CA ILE A 221 8.98 -36.36 30.50
C ILE A 221 9.30 -36.55 31.98
N GLU A 222 10.33 -37.35 32.23
CA GLU A 222 10.90 -37.60 33.54
C GLU A 222 11.67 -36.39 34.08
N VAL A 223 11.63 -36.35 35.40
CA VAL A 223 12.24 -35.42 36.34
C VAL A 223 13.76 -35.52 36.29
N MET A 224 14.46 -34.38 36.25
CA MET A 224 15.80 -34.28 36.83
C MET A 224 15.80 -33.21 37.92
N ASP A 225 15.93 -33.72 39.14
CA ASP A 225 16.18 -33.01 40.37
C ASP A 225 17.63 -32.54 40.47
N GLY A 226 17.83 -31.44 41.19
CA GLY A 226 18.99 -31.25 42.04
C GLY A 226 20.05 -30.28 41.52
N LEU A 227 20.01 -29.04 42.02
CA LEU A 227 21.20 -28.38 42.57
C LEU A 227 20.77 -27.29 43.55
N ASP A 228 20.94 -27.62 44.83
CA ASP A 228 20.88 -26.76 46.00
C ASP A 228 22.22 -26.03 46.15
N LEU A 229 22.18 -24.73 46.47
CA LEU A 229 23.21 -24.01 47.21
C LEU A 229 22.81 -22.54 47.44
N GLY A 230 22.72 -22.17 48.72
CA GLY A 230 23.37 -20.94 49.17
C GLY A 230 22.49 -19.85 49.77
N THR A 231 22.06 -20.07 51.00
CA THR A 231 21.58 -19.09 51.97
C THR A 231 22.68 -18.11 52.40
N VAL A 232 22.51 -16.80 52.18
CA VAL A 232 23.10 -15.67 52.95
C VAL A 232 22.24 -14.44 52.59
N GLY A 233 21.76 -13.53 53.44
CA GLY A 233 21.91 -13.22 54.85
C GLY A 233 21.47 -11.75 54.97
N GLU A 234 20.59 -11.45 55.92
CA GLU A 234 20.10 -10.10 56.22
C GLU A 234 21.22 -9.19 56.73
N ALA A 235 21.23 -7.93 56.30
CA ALA A 235 21.80 -6.83 57.09
C ALA A 235 21.16 -5.49 56.70
N ASN A 236 20.54 -4.86 57.71
CA ASN A 236 20.24 -3.44 57.80
C ASN A 236 21.48 -2.58 57.51
N LEU A 237 21.31 -1.46 56.81
CA LEU A 237 22.02 -0.22 57.17
C LEU A 237 21.30 1.02 56.62
N GLU A 238 20.78 1.78 57.59
CA GLU A 238 20.35 3.16 57.53
C GLU A 238 21.56 4.09 57.34
N LEU A 239 21.49 5.06 56.43
CA LEU A 239 22.11 6.41 56.49
C LEU A 239 21.95 7.16 55.16
N ALA A 240 21.25 8.28 55.20
CA ALA A 240 21.45 9.44 54.31
C ALA A 240 22.31 10.48 55.05
N PRO A 241 22.65 11.68 54.52
CA PRO A 241 22.65 12.17 53.12
C PRO A 241 24.00 12.88 52.75
N GLN A 242 24.14 13.27 51.47
CA GLN A 242 24.96 14.36 50.86
C GLN A 242 25.32 13.88 49.44
N GLY A 243 24.97 14.54 48.34
CA GLY A 243 25.07 15.97 48.03
C GLY A 243 26.22 16.15 47.05
N MET A 244 25.97 16.08 45.74
CA MET A 244 26.87 16.64 44.71
C MET A 244 26.25 16.60 43.30
N GLY A 245 26.10 17.80 42.71
CA GLY A 245 26.43 18.12 41.32
C GLY A 245 25.68 17.41 40.18
N THR A 246 24.68 18.09 39.61
CA THR A 246 24.25 17.88 38.22
C THR A 246 25.25 18.54 37.26
N PRO A 247 25.76 17.85 36.23
CA PRO A 247 26.28 18.51 35.05
C PRO A 247 25.15 18.70 34.03
N ASP A 248 24.81 19.97 33.84
CA ASP A 248 24.07 20.50 32.70
C ASP A 248 24.89 20.26 31.42
N MET A 249 24.35 19.48 30.50
CA MET A 249 24.82 19.40 29.11
C MET A 249 23.65 19.64 28.17
N SER A 250 23.38 20.91 27.93
CA SER A 250 22.66 21.40 26.77
C SER A 250 23.52 21.23 25.51
N PRO A 251 23.09 20.51 24.46
CA PRO A 251 23.77 20.58 23.18
C PRO A 251 23.32 21.82 22.40
N SER A 252 24.30 22.67 22.11
CA SER A 252 24.23 23.83 21.22
C SER A 252 23.76 23.40 19.82
N ALA A 253 22.61 23.91 19.39
CA ALA A 253 22.16 23.79 18.00
C ALA A 253 23.04 24.69 17.12
N ALA A 254 23.83 24.08 16.24
CA ALA A 254 24.50 24.77 15.15
C ALA A 254 23.46 25.03 14.05
N THR A 255 23.19 26.31 13.79
CA THR A 255 22.46 26.77 12.61
C THR A 255 23.31 26.46 11.38
N ILE A 256 22.89 25.45 10.62
CA ILE A 256 23.37 25.22 9.25
C ILE A 256 22.46 26.08 8.37
N GLU A 257 23.01 27.17 7.81
CA GLU A 257 22.41 27.86 6.67
C GLU A 257 22.45 26.92 5.47
N GLU A 258 21.30 26.31 5.18
CA GLU A 258 21.07 25.53 3.97
C GLU A 258 20.96 26.50 2.80
N LEU A 259 22.02 26.55 1.98
CA LEU A 259 22.05 27.29 0.72
C LEU A 259 21.00 26.70 -0.23
N GLU A 260 19.92 27.43 -0.48
CA GLU A 260 18.94 27.06 -1.51
C GLU A 260 19.62 27.03 -2.89
N PRO A 261 19.39 25.98 -3.71
CA PRO A 261 19.89 25.97 -5.07
C PRO A 261 19.12 26.99 -5.92
N GLU A 262 19.85 27.95 -6.51
CA GLU A 262 19.32 29.11 -7.26
C GLU A 262 18.30 28.75 -8.36
N GLY A 263 18.28 27.50 -8.85
CA GLY A 263 17.34 27.01 -9.85
C GLY A 263 15.88 26.89 -9.39
N LEU A 264 15.60 26.70 -8.09
CA LEU A 264 14.22 26.58 -7.57
C LEU A 264 13.48 27.91 -7.61
N SER A 265 14.19 29.02 -7.38
CA SER A 265 13.63 30.36 -7.45
C SER A 265 13.14 30.69 -8.86
N ILE A 266 13.86 30.29 -9.91
CA ILE A 266 13.52 30.62 -11.30
C ILE A 266 12.23 29.92 -11.74
N ILE A 267 12.02 28.65 -11.36
CA ILE A 267 10.76 27.94 -11.67
C ILE A 267 9.59 28.62 -10.97
N LYS A 268 9.75 28.94 -9.68
CA LYS A 268 8.70 29.60 -8.88
C LYS A 268 8.42 31.01 -9.39
N THR A 269 9.46 31.81 -9.62
CA THR A 269 9.38 33.18 -10.12
C THR A 269 8.86 33.26 -11.56
N ARG A 270 9.18 32.32 -12.47
CA ARG A 270 8.56 32.29 -13.80
C ARG A 270 7.14 31.73 -13.79
N LEU A 271 6.81 30.78 -12.91
CA LEU A 271 5.41 30.40 -12.68
C LEU A 271 4.61 31.60 -12.16
N ASP A 272 5.16 32.38 -11.24
CA ASP A 272 4.53 33.58 -10.69
C ASP A 272 4.41 34.69 -11.76
N GLN A 273 5.43 34.87 -12.61
CA GLN A 273 5.41 35.83 -13.74
C GLN A 273 4.50 35.39 -14.90
N SER A 274 4.15 34.11 -15.01
CA SER A 274 3.20 33.60 -16.01
C SER A 274 1.72 33.87 -15.67
N GLY A 275 1.42 34.52 -14.54
CA GLY A 275 0.09 35.09 -14.28
C GLY A 275 -0.44 35.05 -12.86
N LEU A 276 0.38 35.16 -11.81
CA LEU A 276 -0.11 35.20 -10.42
C LEU A 276 0.65 36.27 -9.61
N GLY A 277 0.01 37.42 -9.43
CA GLY A 277 0.61 38.61 -8.81
C GLY A 277 0.81 38.52 -7.30
N GLU A 278 1.95 39.06 -6.82
CA GLU A 278 2.31 39.20 -5.41
C GLU A 278 1.53 40.29 -4.68
N PHE A 279 1.11 39.95 -3.46
CA PHE A 279 0.57 40.86 -2.45
C PHE A 279 1.70 41.40 -1.57
N SER A 280 2.01 42.70 -1.66
CA SER A 280 2.95 43.37 -0.75
C SER A 280 2.19 43.94 0.45
N GLN A 281 2.48 43.45 1.66
CA GLN A 281 1.98 44.03 2.90
C GLN A 281 2.83 45.25 3.27
N SER A 282 2.20 46.42 3.40
CA SER A 282 2.79 47.59 4.05
C SER A 282 2.08 47.88 5.36
N GLU A 283 2.87 47.98 6.42
CA GLU A 283 2.48 48.50 7.72
C GLU A 283 2.29 50.02 7.66
N THR A 284 1.31 50.58 8.39
CA THR A 284 1.53 51.80 9.21
C THR A 284 0.36 52.15 10.17
N HIS A 285 0.75 52.34 11.43
CA HIS A 285 0.37 53.37 12.42
C HIS A 285 -1.01 53.45 13.14
N LYS A 286 -0.94 53.10 14.45
CA LYS A 286 -1.28 53.88 15.68
C LYS A 286 -2.16 55.15 15.57
N GLN A 287 -3.23 55.17 16.38
CA GLN A 287 -3.68 56.20 17.38
C GLN A 287 -5.14 55.87 17.76
N LYS A 288 -5.77 56.22 18.89
CA LYS A 288 -5.48 56.77 20.23
C LYS A 288 -6.84 56.68 20.98
N ALA A 289 -6.83 56.49 22.29
CA ALA A 289 -8.02 56.22 23.11
C ALA A 289 -8.90 57.46 23.45
N ARG A 290 -10.15 57.15 23.89
CA ARG A 290 -11.10 57.85 24.82
C ARG A 290 -12.36 58.52 24.19
N PRO A 291 -13.48 58.73 24.94
CA PRO A 291 -14.51 57.74 25.32
C PRO A 291 -15.98 58.15 24.97
N GLU A 292 -16.87 57.15 25.04
CA GLU A 292 -18.27 57.19 25.54
C GLU A 292 -19.28 58.24 24.99
N ALA A 293 -20.17 57.78 24.11
CA ALA A 293 -21.57 58.23 24.04
C ALA A 293 -22.44 57.20 23.30
N ALA A 294 -23.59 56.89 23.87
CA ALA A 294 -24.57 55.93 23.35
C ALA A 294 -25.31 56.46 22.11
N ALA A 295 -25.33 55.71 21.01
CA ALA A 295 -26.37 55.80 19.96
C ALA A 295 -26.28 54.65 18.92
N ALA A 296 -27.44 54.04 18.67
CA ALA A 296 -27.92 53.35 17.45
C ALA A 296 -27.19 52.08 16.92
N PRO A 297 -27.95 51.10 16.37
CA PRO A 297 -27.38 49.87 15.80
C PRO A 297 -26.60 50.19 14.51
N GLU A 298 -25.34 49.75 14.47
CA GLU A 298 -24.47 49.88 13.30
C GLU A 298 -24.99 49.06 12.11
N PRO A 299 -24.83 49.56 10.87
CA PRO A 299 -25.09 48.79 9.67
C PRO A 299 -24.10 47.63 9.54
N THR A 300 -24.63 46.45 9.25
CA THR A 300 -23.89 45.22 8.96
C THR A 300 -22.67 45.50 8.07
N PRO A 301 -21.45 45.06 8.44
CA PRO A 301 -20.26 45.26 7.61
C PRO A 301 -20.47 44.65 6.23
N ALA A 302 -20.38 45.47 5.19
CA ALA A 302 -20.37 45.01 3.81
C ALA A 302 -19.23 44.00 3.65
N GLN A 303 -19.59 42.74 3.41
CA GLN A 303 -18.64 41.69 3.06
C GLN A 303 -17.83 42.18 1.85
N LYS A 304 -16.52 42.37 2.04
CA LYS A 304 -15.58 42.59 0.94
C LYS A 304 -15.71 41.38 0.01
N LYS A 305 -16.30 41.61 -1.17
CA LYS A 305 -16.33 40.65 -2.26
C LYS A 305 -14.88 40.20 -2.53
N PRO A 306 -14.55 38.91 -2.42
CA PRO A 306 -13.19 38.44 -2.71
C PRO A 306 -12.80 38.88 -4.12
N ALA A 307 -11.55 39.30 -4.27
CA ALA A 307 -10.99 39.68 -5.56
C ALA A 307 -11.20 38.52 -6.55
N PRO A 308 -11.57 38.81 -7.82
CA PRO A 308 -11.77 37.77 -8.82
C PRO A 308 -10.48 36.95 -8.94
N ALA A 309 -10.60 35.64 -8.72
CA ALA A 309 -9.51 34.69 -8.95
C ALA A 309 -8.96 34.92 -10.35
N ALA A 310 -7.63 35.04 -10.47
CA ALA A 310 -6.95 35.22 -11.74
C ALA A 310 -7.42 34.12 -12.70
N THR A 311 -8.01 34.52 -13.83
CA THR A 311 -8.50 33.60 -14.85
C THR A 311 -7.27 32.92 -15.45
N LEU A 312 -7.02 31.65 -15.08
CA LEU A 312 -6.02 30.81 -15.73
C LEU A 312 -6.38 30.72 -17.22
N SER A 313 -5.58 31.37 -18.06
CA SER A 313 -5.82 31.49 -19.50
C SER A 313 -5.73 30.12 -20.20
N ARG A 314 -6.61 29.87 -21.17
CA ARG A 314 -6.59 28.72 -22.11
C ARG A 314 -5.27 28.52 -22.88
N GLU A 315 -4.30 29.42 -22.72
CA GLU A 315 -3.01 29.46 -23.39
C GLU A 315 -2.10 28.26 -23.06
N ASN A 316 -2.44 27.46 -22.05
CA ASN A 316 -1.72 26.24 -21.69
C ASN A 316 -2.09 25.01 -22.55
N SER A 317 -2.96 25.18 -23.55
CA SER A 317 -3.30 24.11 -24.50
C SER A 317 -2.13 23.83 -25.45
N LEU A 318 -1.77 22.55 -25.61
CA LEU A 318 -0.71 22.11 -26.53
C LEU A 318 -1.21 21.86 -27.97
N VAL A 319 -2.45 22.25 -28.28
CA VAL A 319 -3.05 22.05 -29.61
C VAL A 319 -2.31 22.90 -30.65
N GLY A 320 -1.82 22.25 -31.72
CA GLY A 320 -1.14 22.91 -32.83
C GLY A 320 0.37 23.13 -32.64
N ILE A 321 0.93 22.67 -31.51
CA ILE A 321 2.37 22.71 -31.27
C ILE A 321 3.03 21.54 -32.02
N PRO A 322 4.13 21.75 -32.77
CA PRO A 322 4.83 20.67 -33.44
C PRO A 322 5.43 19.71 -32.41
N ASN A 323 5.27 18.40 -32.65
CA ASN A 323 5.89 17.38 -31.80
C ASN A 323 7.40 17.32 -32.10
N PRO A 324 8.28 17.59 -31.13
CA PRO A 324 9.72 17.50 -31.37
C PRO A 324 10.18 16.04 -31.45
N GLU A 325 11.27 15.78 -32.18
CA GLU A 325 11.82 14.42 -32.35
C GLU A 325 12.45 13.87 -31.05
N SER A 326 12.97 14.76 -30.20
CA SER A 326 13.57 14.45 -28.90
C SER A 326 13.25 15.55 -27.88
N ALA A 327 13.43 15.22 -26.59
CA ALA A 327 13.29 16.20 -25.51
C ALA A 327 14.30 17.36 -25.67
N ASP A 328 15.52 17.08 -26.13
CA ASP A 328 16.56 18.10 -26.34
C ASP A 328 16.24 19.05 -27.50
N ALA A 329 15.59 18.54 -28.55
CA ALA A 329 15.20 19.30 -29.74
C ALA A 329 14.02 20.27 -29.47
N ALA A 330 13.34 20.14 -28.34
CA ALA A 330 12.26 21.05 -27.96
C ALA A 330 12.78 22.47 -27.70
N ASN A 331 12.12 23.47 -28.28
CA ASN A 331 12.54 24.88 -28.16
C ASN A 331 11.99 25.58 -26.92
N ASN A 332 10.93 25.05 -26.32
CA ASN A 332 10.23 25.62 -25.19
C ASN A 332 9.58 24.52 -24.33
N GLU A 333 9.08 24.90 -23.16
CA GLU A 333 8.45 23.99 -22.19
C GLU A 333 7.21 23.28 -22.74
N ASN A 334 6.47 23.90 -23.66
CA ASN A 334 5.29 23.29 -24.27
C ASN A 334 5.68 22.12 -25.18
N GLU A 335 6.71 22.29 -26.00
CA GLU A 335 7.26 21.22 -26.85
C GLU A 335 7.84 20.08 -26.01
N VAL A 336 8.49 20.39 -24.88
CA VAL A 336 8.96 19.37 -23.93
C VAL A 336 7.77 18.58 -23.37
N ALA A 337 6.75 19.25 -22.85
CA ALA A 337 5.57 18.57 -22.32
C ALA A 337 4.88 17.68 -23.37
N LEU A 338 4.73 18.18 -24.60
CA LEU A 338 4.14 17.44 -25.71
C LEU A 338 4.96 16.18 -26.07
N TYR A 339 6.29 16.27 -26.08
CA TYR A 339 7.17 15.12 -26.31
C TYR A 339 6.89 13.99 -25.30
N PHE A 340 6.84 14.33 -24.01
CA PHE A 340 6.61 13.34 -22.95
C PHE A 340 5.18 12.79 -22.99
N PHE A 341 4.17 13.61 -23.27
CA PHE A 341 2.79 13.13 -23.42
C PHE A 341 2.66 12.10 -24.55
N ASN A 342 3.29 12.36 -25.71
CA ASN A 342 3.30 11.41 -26.81
C ASN A 342 4.03 10.09 -26.48
N LYS A 343 5.06 10.13 -25.62
CA LYS A 343 5.70 8.90 -25.11
C LYS A 343 4.80 8.14 -24.15
N LEU A 344 4.07 8.85 -23.29
CA LEU A 344 3.14 8.26 -22.32
C LEU A 344 1.93 7.60 -23.00
N HIS A 345 1.52 8.03 -24.19
CA HIS A 345 0.44 7.40 -24.98
C HIS A 345 0.65 5.92 -25.29
N LYS A 346 1.87 5.41 -25.17
CA LYS A 346 2.13 3.97 -25.26
C LYS A 346 1.35 3.18 -24.21
N ASN A 347 1.21 3.73 -23.01
CA ASN A 347 0.63 3.03 -21.85
C ASN A 347 -0.60 3.74 -21.27
N PHE A 348 -0.88 4.99 -21.65
CA PHE A 348 -1.92 5.83 -21.06
C PHE A 348 -2.80 6.48 -22.12
N ILE A 349 -4.04 6.78 -21.76
CA ILE A 349 -5.00 7.52 -22.59
C ILE A 349 -4.57 8.98 -22.69
N ALA A 350 -4.17 9.58 -21.56
CA ALA A 350 -3.78 10.98 -21.51
C ALA A 350 -2.91 11.31 -20.30
N ALA A 351 -2.27 12.47 -20.31
CA ALA A 351 -1.47 12.97 -19.20
C ALA A 351 -1.69 14.47 -18.90
N GLN A 352 -1.35 14.87 -17.67
CA GLN A 352 -1.39 16.26 -17.21
C GLN A 352 -0.20 16.52 -16.30
N ILE A 353 0.31 17.76 -16.32
CA ILE A 353 1.31 18.24 -15.37
C ILE A 353 0.64 19.25 -14.46
N LEU A 354 0.70 18.97 -13.17
CA LEU A 354 0.12 19.76 -12.11
C LEU A 354 1.25 20.33 -11.25
N VAL A 355 1.16 21.60 -10.82
CA VAL A 355 2.23 22.30 -10.10
C VAL A 355 1.67 22.89 -8.82
N TYR A 356 2.46 22.85 -7.74
CA TYR A 356 2.03 23.40 -6.46
C TYR A 356 1.97 24.93 -6.48
N ASN A 357 0.91 25.45 -5.88
CA ASN A 357 0.80 26.85 -5.49
C ASN A 357 0.23 26.93 -4.07
N GLY A 358 1.13 27.00 -3.09
CA GLY A 358 0.78 26.93 -1.67
C GLY A 358 0.16 25.58 -1.32
N GLU A 359 -1.08 25.60 -0.82
CA GLU A 359 -1.83 24.39 -0.44
C GLU A 359 -2.66 23.79 -1.58
N ASN A 360 -2.60 24.38 -2.78
CA ASN A 360 -3.36 23.93 -3.93
C ASN A 360 -2.45 23.39 -5.03
N LEU A 361 -3.03 22.56 -5.88
CA LEU A 361 -2.37 22.00 -7.04
C LEU A 361 -3.01 22.58 -8.32
N ASN A 362 -2.25 23.36 -9.06
CA ASN A 362 -2.71 24.06 -10.27
C ASN A 362 -2.36 23.26 -11.52
N LEU A 363 -3.26 23.28 -12.51
CA LEU A 363 -2.97 22.73 -13.83
C LEU A 363 -1.96 23.62 -14.56
N TRP A 364 -0.85 23.02 -15.01
CA TRP A 364 0.16 23.73 -15.81
C TRP A 364 0.10 23.35 -17.29
N LYS A 365 0.15 22.06 -17.61
CA LYS A 365 0.05 21.54 -19.00
C LYS A 365 -0.86 20.33 -19.04
N TRP A 366 -1.57 20.14 -20.14
CA TRP A 366 -2.39 18.95 -20.36
C TRP A 366 -2.31 18.44 -21.79
N ASP A 367 -2.58 17.16 -21.92
CA ASP A 367 -2.66 16.46 -23.18
C ASP A 367 -3.74 17.05 -24.11
N PRO A 368 -3.45 17.33 -25.40
CA PRO A 368 -4.45 17.74 -26.38
C PRO A 368 -5.65 16.79 -26.52
N GLN A 369 -5.50 15.50 -26.17
CA GLN A 369 -6.59 14.53 -26.21
C GLN A 369 -7.64 14.78 -25.11
N LEU A 370 -7.28 15.51 -24.05
CA LEU A 370 -8.21 15.85 -22.97
C LEU A 370 -8.99 17.11 -23.32
N GLN A 371 -10.31 16.97 -23.40
CA GLN A 371 -11.23 18.07 -23.61
C GLN A 371 -11.90 18.44 -22.28
N PRO A 372 -11.61 19.63 -21.72
CA PRO A 372 -12.27 20.07 -20.50
C PRO A 372 -13.78 20.23 -20.76
N ALA A 373 -14.62 19.65 -19.91
CA ALA A 373 -16.07 19.73 -20.03
C ALA A 373 -16.64 21.05 -19.50
N SER A 374 -15.90 21.71 -18.61
CA SER A 374 -16.26 23.01 -18.03
C SER A 374 -15.02 23.86 -17.73
N ASP A 375 -15.21 25.16 -17.53
CA ASP A 375 -14.14 26.04 -17.04
C ASP A 375 -13.69 25.67 -15.62
N GLU A 376 -14.48 24.85 -14.90
CA GLU A 376 -14.09 24.33 -13.60
C GLU A 376 -12.95 23.29 -13.68
N ALA A 377 -12.62 22.78 -14.87
CA ALA A 377 -11.47 21.90 -15.09
C ALA A 377 -10.13 22.59 -14.76
N PHE A 378 -10.12 23.92 -14.79
CA PHE A 378 -8.95 24.75 -14.51
C PHE A 378 -8.90 25.25 -13.06
N GLN A 379 -9.87 24.86 -12.22
CA GLN A 379 -9.83 25.23 -10.81
C GLN A 379 -8.70 24.47 -10.09
N PRO A 380 -7.99 25.14 -9.16
CA PRO A 380 -6.99 24.49 -8.34
C PRO A 380 -7.56 23.28 -7.57
N VAL A 381 -6.80 22.19 -7.51
CA VAL A 381 -7.17 21.03 -6.69
C VAL A 381 -6.84 21.34 -5.23
N ASP A 382 -7.88 21.37 -4.40
CA ASP A 382 -7.78 21.56 -2.96
C ASP A 382 -7.23 20.29 -2.29
N LEU A 383 -6.00 20.37 -1.75
CA LEU A 383 -5.31 19.26 -1.09
C LEU A 383 -5.72 19.07 0.37
N SER A 384 -6.58 19.93 0.92
CA SER A 384 -7.18 19.73 2.26
C SER A 384 -8.21 18.60 2.26
N ARG A 385 -8.88 18.38 1.11
CA ARG A 385 -9.91 17.35 0.94
C ARG A 385 -9.29 15.97 0.66
N PRO A 386 -9.83 14.88 1.22
CA PRO A 386 -9.38 13.52 0.89
C PRO A 386 -9.50 13.25 -0.62
N SER A 387 -8.36 12.97 -1.26
CA SER A 387 -8.24 12.73 -2.70
C SER A 387 -6.95 11.94 -2.99
N VAL A 388 -6.82 11.41 -4.21
CA VAL A 388 -5.58 10.75 -4.63
C VAL A 388 -4.40 11.74 -4.67
N PHE A 389 -4.66 12.98 -5.05
CA PHE A 389 -3.68 14.08 -5.04
C PHE A 389 -3.15 14.34 -3.63
N ARG A 390 -4.03 14.34 -2.61
CA ARG A 390 -3.62 14.52 -1.21
C ARG A 390 -2.73 13.37 -0.72
N ILE A 391 -2.98 12.13 -1.16
CA ILE A 391 -2.16 10.97 -0.79
C ILE A 391 -0.73 11.19 -1.30
N VAL A 392 -0.56 11.43 -2.60
CA VAL A 392 0.76 11.65 -3.22
C VAL A 392 1.48 12.84 -2.60
N HIS A 393 0.76 13.94 -2.34
CA HIS A 393 1.31 15.11 -1.67
C HIS A 393 1.88 14.77 -0.29
N ARG A 394 1.09 14.07 0.55
CA ARG A 394 1.47 13.78 1.94
C ARG A 394 2.57 12.73 2.06
N THR A 395 2.53 11.71 1.21
CA THR A 395 3.49 10.59 1.28
C THR A 395 4.77 10.91 0.53
N GLY A 396 4.70 11.76 -0.49
CA GLY A 396 5.79 11.92 -1.44
C GLY A 396 6.07 10.66 -2.27
N MET A 397 5.13 9.72 -2.29
CA MET A 397 5.25 8.45 -3.01
C MET A 397 4.31 8.46 -4.22
N PRO A 398 4.67 7.79 -5.33
CA PRO A 398 3.78 7.66 -6.46
C PRO A 398 2.50 6.91 -6.06
N TYR A 399 1.41 7.23 -6.74
CA TYR A 399 0.18 6.44 -6.71
C TYR A 399 0.04 5.70 -8.03
N HIS A 400 -0.25 4.41 -7.99
CA HIS A 400 -0.48 3.60 -9.19
C HIS A 400 -1.58 2.59 -8.92
N GLY A 401 -2.71 2.71 -9.61
CA GLY A 401 -3.79 1.74 -9.55
C GLY A 401 -5.19 2.32 -9.68
N HIS A 402 -6.17 1.52 -9.24
CA HIS A 402 -7.58 1.88 -9.30
C HIS A 402 -7.90 3.11 -8.47
N MET A 403 -8.84 3.93 -8.92
CA MET A 403 -9.16 5.17 -8.22
C MET A 403 -10.20 4.95 -7.12
N ALA A 404 -9.85 5.29 -5.87
CA ALA A 404 -10.82 5.32 -4.79
C ALA A 404 -11.87 6.43 -5.02
N LYS A 405 -13.14 6.10 -4.82
CA LYS A 405 -14.24 7.06 -4.92
C LYS A 405 -14.13 8.10 -3.81
N SER A 406 -14.02 9.37 -4.19
CA SER A 406 -14.11 10.52 -3.29
C SER A 406 -14.78 11.68 -3.99
N ALA A 407 -15.41 12.58 -3.22
CA ALA A 407 -16.06 13.75 -3.80
C ALA A 407 -15.08 14.64 -4.60
N ALA A 408 -13.84 14.77 -4.14
CA ALA A 408 -12.80 15.55 -4.81
C ALA A 408 -12.35 14.88 -6.12
N ASN A 409 -12.10 13.56 -6.11
CA ASN A 409 -11.73 12.82 -7.33
C ASN A 409 -12.87 12.90 -8.36
N ASN A 410 -14.10 12.61 -7.95
CA ASN A 410 -15.26 12.64 -8.84
C ASN A 410 -15.43 14.02 -9.50
N GLN A 411 -15.38 15.09 -8.69
CA GLN A 411 -15.49 16.46 -9.19
C GLN A 411 -14.38 16.78 -10.20
N TYR A 412 -13.13 16.43 -9.89
CA TYR A 412 -11.99 16.67 -10.79
C TYR A 412 -12.21 16.00 -12.16
N PHE A 413 -12.46 14.70 -12.19
CA PHE A 413 -12.60 13.97 -13.46
C PHE A 413 -13.89 14.32 -14.22
N GLN A 414 -14.98 14.63 -13.52
CA GLN A 414 -16.20 15.14 -14.17
C GLN A 414 -15.97 16.47 -14.88
N ASN A 415 -15.19 17.37 -14.29
CA ASN A 415 -14.83 18.64 -14.93
C ASN A 415 -13.99 18.43 -16.21
N TRP A 416 -13.29 17.30 -16.29
CA TRP A 416 -12.55 16.85 -17.47
C TRP A 416 -13.36 15.96 -18.43
N GLY A 417 -14.68 15.87 -18.26
CA GLY A 417 -15.58 15.17 -19.19
C GLY A 417 -15.69 13.67 -18.99
N PHE A 418 -15.13 13.13 -17.90
CA PHE A 418 -15.27 11.73 -17.57
C PHE A 418 -16.63 11.48 -16.89
N ALA A 419 -17.45 10.60 -17.47
CA ALA A 419 -18.72 10.19 -16.88
C ALA A 419 -18.52 9.33 -15.63
N GLU A 420 -17.47 8.50 -15.64
CA GLU A 420 -17.05 7.65 -14.53
C GLU A 420 -15.56 7.88 -14.22
N LEU A 421 -15.11 7.50 -13.02
CA LEU A 421 -13.69 7.58 -12.69
C LEU A 421 -12.88 6.68 -13.63
N PRO A 422 -11.71 7.13 -14.11
CA PRO A 422 -10.77 6.28 -14.84
C PRO A 422 -10.50 4.94 -14.13
N GLU A 423 -10.40 3.87 -14.92
CA GLU A 423 -10.14 2.53 -14.40
C GLU A 423 -8.78 2.43 -13.70
N SER A 424 -7.78 3.12 -14.24
CA SER A 424 -6.42 3.15 -13.72
C SER A 424 -5.85 4.57 -13.73
N LEU A 425 -5.10 4.90 -12.70
CA LEU A 425 -4.45 6.19 -12.53
C LEU A 425 -3.02 6.01 -12.08
N THR A 426 -2.10 6.77 -12.67
CA THR A 426 -0.73 6.92 -12.16
C THR A 426 -0.48 8.39 -11.84
N LEU A 427 -0.06 8.68 -10.61
CA LEU A 427 0.47 9.99 -10.24
C LEU A 427 1.90 9.82 -9.76
N VAL A 428 2.82 10.54 -10.37
CA VAL A 428 4.22 10.57 -9.93
C VAL A 428 4.55 11.96 -9.39
N PRO A 429 5.05 12.09 -8.15
CA PRO A 429 5.47 13.39 -7.63
C PRO A 429 6.69 13.90 -8.40
N LEU A 430 6.64 15.15 -8.83
CA LEU A 430 7.77 15.85 -9.46
C LEU A 430 8.58 16.52 -8.34
N LYS A 431 9.80 16.02 -8.09
CA LYS A 431 10.67 16.47 -6.99
C LYS A 431 11.96 17.07 -7.50
N SER A 432 12.34 18.22 -6.96
CA SER A 432 13.66 18.81 -7.14
C SER A 432 14.38 18.80 -5.79
N GLY A 433 15.33 17.88 -5.63
CA GLY A 433 15.92 17.58 -4.33
C GLY A 433 14.87 17.04 -3.35
N ALA A 434 14.78 17.66 -2.17
CA ALA A 434 13.80 17.31 -1.14
C ALA A 434 12.41 17.95 -1.38
N HIS A 435 12.32 18.94 -2.27
CA HIS A 435 11.10 19.72 -2.48
C HIS A 435 10.24 19.13 -3.59
N MET A 436 8.96 18.93 -3.31
CA MET A 436 7.97 18.57 -4.32
C MET A 436 7.48 19.84 -5.02
N ILE A 437 7.63 19.90 -6.33
CA ILE A 437 7.23 21.05 -7.14
C ILE A 437 5.88 20.81 -7.85
N GLY A 438 5.49 19.55 -8.04
CA GLY A 438 4.24 19.21 -8.72
C GLY A 438 3.99 17.72 -8.79
N MET A 439 3.14 17.30 -9.72
CA MET A 439 2.83 15.91 -10.03
C MET A 439 2.61 15.73 -11.53
N LEU A 440 3.07 14.60 -12.05
CA LEU A 440 2.67 14.08 -13.36
C LEU A 440 1.49 13.14 -13.16
N LEU A 441 0.34 13.49 -13.71
CA LEU A 441 -0.87 12.68 -13.71
C LEU A 441 -0.99 11.94 -15.06
N CYS A 442 -1.17 10.63 -15.03
CA CYS A 442 -1.40 9.80 -16.21
C CYS A 442 -2.69 8.98 -16.02
N ILE A 443 -3.57 9.04 -17.01
CA ILE A 443 -4.88 8.40 -17.02
C ILE A 443 -4.81 7.16 -17.92
N GLY A 444 -5.08 5.98 -17.37
CA GLY A 444 -4.91 4.71 -18.08
C GLY A 444 -6.15 3.81 -18.03
N THR A 445 -6.01 2.67 -18.69
CA THR A 445 -6.97 1.55 -18.66
C THR A 445 -6.49 0.49 -17.68
N LYS A 446 -7.27 -0.59 -17.51
CA LYS A 446 -6.83 -1.75 -16.74
C LYS A 446 -5.49 -2.35 -17.21
N GLU A 447 -5.16 -2.28 -18.50
CA GLU A 447 -3.87 -2.79 -19.01
C GLU A 447 -2.67 -1.97 -18.53
N SER A 448 -2.87 -0.69 -18.22
CA SER A 448 -1.81 0.18 -17.70
C SER A 448 -1.36 -0.20 -16.29
N PHE A 449 -2.09 -1.07 -15.59
CA PHE A 449 -1.84 -1.43 -14.19
C PHE A 449 -0.78 -2.52 -14.04
N THR A 450 0.47 -2.18 -14.39
CA THR A 450 1.63 -3.06 -14.20
C THR A 450 2.78 -2.32 -13.54
N ASN A 451 3.56 -3.02 -12.73
CA ASN A 451 4.73 -2.44 -12.05
C ASN A 451 5.75 -1.86 -13.06
N GLN A 452 5.92 -2.52 -14.21
CA GLN A 452 6.79 -2.04 -15.28
C GLN A 452 6.36 -0.65 -15.79
N VAL A 453 5.05 -0.44 -15.98
CA VAL A 453 4.51 0.87 -16.40
C VAL A 453 4.77 1.94 -15.35
N LEU A 454 4.63 1.62 -14.06
CA LEU A 454 4.97 2.55 -12.99
C LEU A 454 6.45 2.97 -13.05
N ILE A 455 7.38 2.00 -13.10
CA ILE A 455 8.83 2.26 -13.16
C ILE A 455 9.19 3.13 -14.38
N GLU A 456 8.60 2.84 -15.54
CA GLU A 456 8.80 3.63 -16.75
C GLU A 456 8.28 5.07 -16.59
N THR A 457 7.12 5.24 -15.93
CA THR A 457 6.51 6.55 -15.69
C THR A 457 7.33 7.38 -14.70
N GLU A 458 7.89 6.77 -13.66
CA GLU A 458 8.80 7.47 -12.72
C GLU A 458 10.06 7.97 -13.42
N LYS A 459 10.67 7.16 -14.29
CA LYS A 459 11.81 7.56 -15.11
C LYS A 459 11.45 8.71 -16.05
N MET A 460 10.28 8.65 -16.69
CA MET A 460 9.79 9.72 -17.55
C MET A 460 9.54 11.01 -16.77
N ALA A 461 8.97 10.94 -15.57
CA ALA A 461 8.72 12.09 -14.71
C ALA A 461 10.03 12.78 -14.28
N ALA A 462 11.06 12.00 -13.92
CA ALA A 462 12.39 12.53 -13.59
C ALA A 462 13.04 13.22 -14.80
N HIS A 463 13.01 12.57 -15.96
CA HIS A 463 13.59 13.12 -17.20
C HIS A 463 12.86 14.37 -17.70
N LEU A 464 11.52 14.38 -17.59
CA LEU A 464 10.69 15.55 -17.87
C LEU A 464 11.13 16.75 -17.03
N LEU A 465 11.30 16.53 -15.72
CA LEU A 465 11.68 17.59 -14.80
C LEU A 465 13.09 18.13 -15.09
N GLU A 466 14.06 17.25 -15.27
CA GLU A 466 15.44 17.62 -15.63
C GLU A 466 15.47 18.45 -16.93
N THR A 467 14.71 18.03 -17.94
CA THR A 467 14.63 18.74 -19.22
C THR A 467 14.05 20.16 -19.05
N ILE A 468 12.94 20.29 -18.31
CA ILE A 468 12.32 21.60 -18.04
C ILE A 468 13.30 22.51 -17.29
N GLN A 469 13.98 21.98 -16.27
CA GLN A 469 14.96 22.73 -15.49
C GLN A 469 16.10 23.24 -16.34
N ASN A 470 16.67 22.39 -17.20
CA ASN A 470 17.75 22.77 -18.10
C ASN A 470 17.31 23.85 -19.09
N LYS A 471 16.08 23.76 -19.62
CA LYS A 471 15.54 24.78 -20.54
C LYS A 471 15.30 26.12 -19.83
N LEU A 472 14.85 26.10 -18.57
CA LEU A 472 14.66 27.30 -17.77
C LEU A 472 15.98 28.00 -17.45
N VAL A 473 17.02 27.24 -17.07
CA VAL A 473 18.36 27.79 -16.82
C VAL A 473 18.96 28.41 -18.08
N ASN A 474 18.81 27.76 -19.24
CA ASN A 474 19.35 28.28 -20.51
C ASN A 474 18.60 29.50 -21.05
N ALA A 475 17.38 29.75 -20.58
CA ALA A 475 16.55 30.87 -21.00
C ALA A 475 16.63 32.09 -20.07
N ALA A 476 17.29 31.96 -18.91
CA ALA A 476 17.61 33.05 -17.99
C ALA A 476 18.96 33.65 -18.36
#